data_AF-A0A2T4LK45-F1
#
_entry.id   AF-A0A2T4LK45-F1
#
_cell.length_a   1.000
_cell.length_b   1.000
_cell.length_c   1.000
_cell.angle_alpha   90.00
_cell.angle_beta   90.00
_cell.angle_gamma   90.00
#
_symmetry.space_group_name_H-M   'P 1'
#
loop_
_entity.id
_entity.type
_entity.pdbx_description
1 polymer ?
#
loop_
_entity_poly.entity_id
_entity_poly.type
_entity_poly.pdbx_seq_one_letter_code
_entity_poly.pdbx_strand_id
1 'polypeptide(L)' 'MLLGSHVSMSGKKMLEGSAEEAYKFGESTFMIYTGA' A
#
# COMPACT_ATOMS: atom_id res chain seq x y z
N MET A 1 14.51 4.53 -9.62
CA MET A 1 14.55 4.86 -8.18
C MET A 1 13.25 4.36 -7.57
N LEU A 2 13.30 3.60 -6.47
CA LEU A 2 12.12 3.08 -5.80
C LEU A 2 11.82 3.96 -4.58
N LEU A 3 10.66 4.63 -4.58
CA LEU A 3 10.19 5.49 -3.49
C LEU A 3 8.78 5.09 -3.09
N GLY A 4 8.55 5.05 -1.77
CA GLY A 4 7.34 4.50 -1.19
C GLY A 4 7.19 4.73 0.31
N SER A 5 5.98 4.44 0.80
CA SER A 5 5.62 4.53 2.21
C SER A 5 5.14 3.17 2.75
N HIS A 6 4.86 3.15 4.06
CA HIS A 6 4.15 2.04 4.67
C HIS A 6 2.63 2.25 4.51
N VAL A 7 1.95 1.27 3.94
CA VAL A 7 0.50 1.27 3.73
C VAL A 7 -0.14 0.10 4.48
N SER A 8 -1.39 0.27 4.92
CA SER A 8 -2.10 -0.78 5.65
C SER A 8 -2.67 -1.81 4.69
N MET A 9 -2.51 -3.10 4.99
CA MET A 9 -3.20 -4.19 4.28
C MET A 9 -4.32 -4.75 5.18
N SER A 10 -5.50 -4.14 5.06
CA SER A 10 -6.66 -4.44 5.92
C SER A 10 -7.98 -4.32 5.17
N GLY A 11 -9.03 -4.93 5.73
CA GLY A 11 -10.38 -4.86 5.18
C GLY A 11 -10.58 -5.72 3.93
N LYS A 12 -11.73 -5.58 3.26
CA LYS A 12 -12.15 -6.51 2.19
C LYS A 12 -11.23 -6.50 0.95
N LYS A 13 -10.62 -5.35 0.64
CA LYS A 13 -9.76 -5.19 -0.55
C LYS A 13 -8.31 -5.66 -0.32
N MET A 14 -7.86 -5.78 0.92
CA MET A 14 -6.50 -6.22 1.26
C MET A 14 -5.44 -5.51 0.40
N LEU A 15 -4.64 -6.27 -0.36
CA LEU A 15 -3.54 -5.77 -1.20
C LEU A 15 -4.00 -4.77 -2.27
N GLU A 16 -5.20 -4.94 -2.85
CA GLU A 16 -5.73 -4.01 -3.85
C GLU A 16 -5.92 -2.61 -3.23
N GLY A 17 -6.45 -2.55 -2.00
CA GLY A 17 -6.60 -1.29 -1.28
C GLY A 17 -5.26 -0.63 -0.96
N SER A 18 -4.28 -1.43 -0.54
CA SER A 18 -2.91 -0.95 -0.28
C SER A 18 -2.25 -0.39 -1.55
N ALA A 19 -2.47 -1.03 -2.71
CA ALA A 19 -1.97 -0.55 -4.00
C ALA A 19 -2.66 0.75 -4.46
N GLU A 20 -3.98 0.84 -4.27
CA GLU A 20 -4.74 2.08 -4.52
C GLU A 20 -4.24 3.26 -3.67
N GLU A 21 -3.86 3.01 -2.42
CA GLU A 21 -3.32 4.02 -1.51
C GLU A 21 -1.93 4.50 -1.97
N ALA A 22 -1.00 3.59 -2.23
CA ALA A 22 0.34 3.95 -2.74
C ALA A 22 0.25 4.73 -4.07
N TYR A 23 -0.67 4.36 -4.96
CA TYR A 23 -0.88 5.07 -6.22
C TYR A 23 -1.33 6.52 -6.03
N LYS A 24 -2.18 6.82 -5.03
CA LYS A 24 -2.61 8.20 -4.73
C LYS A 24 -1.44 9.11 -4.33
N PHE A 25 -0.38 8.53 -3.77
CA PHE A 25 0.83 9.25 -3.39
C PHE A 25 1.92 9.24 -4.49
N GLY A 26 1.63 8.65 -5.65
CA GLY A 26 2.59 8.59 -6.77
C GLY A 26 3.76 7.63 -6.51
N GLU A 27 3.56 6.66 -5.63
CA GLU A 27 4.60 5.73 -5.22
C GLU A 27 4.78 4.60 -6.23
N SER A 28 6.03 4.17 -6.43
CA SER A 28 6.38 3.06 -7.34
C SER A 28 6.82 1.80 -6.59
N THR A 29 6.95 1.90 -5.27
CA THR A 29 7.13 0.80 -4.32
C THR A 29 6.37 1.15 -3.06
N PHE A 30 5.99 0.19 -2.24
CA PHE A 30 5.41 0.44 -0.92
C PHE A 30 5.63 -0.78 -0.03
N MET A 31 5.61 -0.59 1.30
CA MET A 31 5.67 -1.68 2.26
C MET A 31 4.29 -1.86 2.88
N ILE A 32 3.81 -3.10 2.93
CA ILE A 32 2.54 -3.42 3.60
C ILE A 32 2.78 -3.86 5.05
N TYR A 33 1.96 -3.36 5.96
CA TYR A 33 1.79 -4.00 7.27
C TYR A 33 0.54 -4.87 7.25
N THR A 34 0.70 -6.13 7.63
CA THR A 34 -0.41 -7.07 7.75
C THR A 34 -0.94 -7.03 9.18
N GLY A 35 -2.11 -6.44 9.38
CA GLY A 35 -2.88 -6.59 10.62
C GLY A 35 -4.11 -7.44 10.31
N ALA A 36 -4.14 -8.66 10.83
CA ALA A 36 -5.38 -9.45 10.91
C ALA A 36 -6.29 -8.85 11.98
#